data_AF-A0A699RIE7-F1
#
_entry.id   AF-A0A699RIE7-F1
#
_cell.length_a   1.000
_cell.length_b   1.000
_cell.length_c   1.000
_cell.angle_alpha   90.00
_cell.angle_beta   90.00
_cell.angle_gamma   90.00
#
_symmetry.space_group_name_H-M   'P 1'
#
loop_
_entity.id
_entity.type
_entity.pdbx_description
1 polymer ?
#
loop_
_entity_poly.entity_id
_entity_poly.type
_entity_poly.pdbx_seq_one_letter_code
_entity_poly.pdbx_strand_id
1 'polypeptide(L)'
;MPNLKPFIPYPSRRDNEKRLDQANEQIEKFYKIFKDMSFKFSFTDALILMPKFTSTLKALIGNKEKLSEMARTTMNEHCSTVILNKLPRKLGDPGKFLIPCEFSGMDECLALADLDASINLMPLSVWEGLLLPELTPTCMTLELADHSVSKPIGIAKDVSFKVGVFHFPADFVV
;
A
#
# COMPACT_ATOMS: atom_id res chain seq x y z
N MET A 1 -36.61 -0.73 -29.26
CA MET A 1 -35.37 -1.39 -28.80
C MET A 1 -35.63 -1.99 -27.43
N PRO A 2 -35.26 -3.25 -27.14
CA PRO A 2 -35.47 -3.81 -25.82
C PRO A 2 -34.47 -3.19 -24.83
N ASN A 3 -34.97 -2.89 -23.63
CA ASN A 3 -34.25 -2.21 -22.55
C ASN A 3 -33.17 -3.16 -21.96
N LEU A 4 -31.92 -3.02 -22.40
CA LEU A 4 -30.78 -3.74 -21.81
C LEU A 4 -30.42 -3.06 -20.49
N LYS A 5 -30.80 -3.66 -19.36
CA LYS A 5 -30.27 -3.27 -18.05
C LYS A 5 -28.74 -3.47 -18.06
N PRO A 6 -27.95 -2.47 -17.62
CA PRO A 6 -26.49 -2.61 -17.59
C PRO A 6 -26.10 -3.73 -16.62
N PHE A 7 -25.27 -4.66 -17.08
CA PHE A 7 -24.66 -5.68 -16.23
C PHE A 7 -23.66 -5.00 -15.30
N ILE A 8 -23.80 -5.23 -13.99
CA ILE A 8 -22.86 -4.74 -12.99
C ILE A 8 -21.53 -5.48 -13.19
N PRO A 9 -20.40 -4.76 -13.39
CA PRO A 9 -19.09 -5.40 -13.45
C PRO A 9 -18.79 -6.11 -12.10
N TYR A 10 -18.35 -7.37 -12.17
CA TYR A 10 -17.94 -8.20 -11.03
C TYR A 10 -19.06 -8.55 -10.02
N PRO A 11 -20.01 -9.45 -10.37
CA PRO A 11 -21.06 -9.93 -9.46
C PRO A 11 -20.52 -10.53 -8.15
N SER A 12 -19.34 -11.16 -8.22
CA SER A 12 -18.66 -11.79 -7.09
C SER A 12 -18.29 -10.81 -5.96
N ARG A 13 -18.02 -9.54 -6.27
CA ARG A 13 -17.73 -8.52 -5.24
C ARG A 13 -18.95 -8.25 -4.36
N ARG A 14 -20.15 -8.21 -4.96
CA ARG A 14 -21.40 -7.98 -4.23
C ARG A 14 -21.75 -9.13 -3.30
N ASP A 15 -21.44 -10.36 -3.69
CA ASP A 15 -21.65 -11.54 -2.85
C ASP A 15 -20.65 -11.59 -1.68
N ASN A 16 -19.41 -11.13 -1.87
CA ASN A 16 -18.42 -11.01 -0.80
C ASN A 16 -18.81 -9.94 0.24
N GLU A 17 -19.36 -8.81 -0.21
CA GLU A 17 -19.82 -7.71 0.66
C GLU A 17 -20.96 -8.18 1.57
N LYS A 18 -21.97 -8.87 1.03
CA LYS A 18 -23.05 -9.48 1.83
C LYS A 18 -22.54 -10.48 2.87
N ARG A 19 -21.52 -11.28 2.52
CA ARG A 19 -20.92 -12.24 3.46
C ARG A 19 -20.13 -11.54 4.57
N LEU A 20 -19.47 -10.42 4.25
CA LEU A 20 -18.76 -9.60 5.22
C LEU A 20 -19.75 -8.93 6.18
N ASP A 21 -20.85 -8.39 5.67
CA ASP A 21 -21.91 -7.77 6.48
C ASP A 21 -22.54 -8.79 7.43
N GLN A 22 -22.80 -10.02 6.94
CA GLN A 22 -23.33 -11.11 7.76
C GLN A 22 -22.36 -11.55 8.85
N ALA A 23 -21.05 -11.60 8.56
CA ALA A 23 -20.02 -11.89 9.55
C ALA A 23 -19.93 -10.79 10.61
N ASN A 24 -19.99 -9.52 10.20
CA ASN A 24 -20.00 -8.37 11.10
C ASN A 24 -21.22 -8.36 12.02
N GLU A 25 -22.41 -8.73 11.52
CA GLU A 25 -23.61 -8.85 12.33
C GLU A 25 -23.50 -9.96 13.40
N GLN A 26 -22.84 -11.08 13.06
CA GLN A 26 -22.58 -12.14 14.04
C GLN A 26 -21.57 -11.71 15.11
N ILE A 27 -20.52 -10.98 14.72
CA ILE A 27 -19.52 -10.43 15.65
C ILE A 27 -20.17 -9.45 16.62
N GLU A 28 -21.02 -8.54 16.13
CA GLU A 28 -21.78 -7.61 16.98
C GLU A 28 -22.71 -8.33 17.97
N LYS A 29 -23.42 -9.38 17.53
CA LYS A 29 -24.24 -10.21 18.42
C LYS A 29 -23.41 -10.88 19.50
N PHE A 30 -22.24 -11.41 19.15
CA PHE A 30 -21.32 -12.01 20.11
C PHE A 30 -20.81 -10.98 21.13
N TYR A 31 -20.38 -9.80 20.68
CA TYR A 31 -19.95 -8.71 21.56
C TYR A 31 -21.05 -8.27 22.51
N LYS A 32 -22.30 -8.20 22.04
CA LYS A 32 -23.44 -7.85 22.88
C LYS A 32 -23.70 -8.88 23.97
N ILE A 33 -23.68 -10.17 23.62
CA ILE A 33 -23.79 -11.27 24.59
C ILE A 33 -22.66 -11.21 25.61
N PHE A 34 -21.42 -11.00 25.15
CA PHE A 34 -20.25 -10.95 26.03
C PHE A 34 -20.25 -9.73 26.96
N LYS A 35 -20.74 -8.58 26.47
CA LYS A 35 -20.87 -7.34 27.25
C LYS A 35 -21.96 -7.46 28.33
N ASP A 36 -23.07 -8.12 28.01
CA ASP A 36 -24.15 -8.39 28.96
C ASP A 36 -23.76 -9.49 29.96
N MET A 37 -22.81 -10.36 29.59
CA MET A 37 -22.15 -11.33 30.46
C MET A 37 -21.09 -10.62 31.33
N SER A 38 -21.51 -9.61 32.08
CA SER A 38 -20.63 -8.96 33.04
C SER A 38 -20.39 -9.89 34.23
N PHE A 39 -19.27 -10.60 34.22
CA PHE A 39 -18.82 -11.32 35.40
C PHE A 39 -18.34 -10.29 36.43
N LYS A 40 -18.93 -10.29 37.64
CA LYS A 40 -18.33 -9.62 38.80
C LYS A 40 -17.11 -10.43 39.22
N PHE A 41 -16.03 -10.24 38.49
CA PHE A 41 -14.77 -10.88 38.76
C PHE A 41 -13.79 -9.82 39.25
N SER A 42 -13.15 -10.03 40.40
CA SER A 42 -12.20 -9.06 40.88
C SER A 42 -10.99 -9.04 39.95
N PHE A 43 -10.41 -7.86 39.73
CA PHE A 43 -9.21 -7.73 38.90
C PHE A 43 -8.07 -8.64 39.41
N THR A 44 -7.99 -8.82 40.73
CA THR A 44 -7.07 -9.77 41.38
C THR A 44 -7.32 -11.22 40.97
N ASP A 45 -8.58 -11.67 40.91
CA ASP A 45 -8.90 -13.04 40.50
C ASP A 45 -8.62 -13.25 39.00
N ALA A 46 -8.80 -12.21 38.16
CA ALA A 46 -8.43 -12.22 36.74
C ALA A 46 -6.94 -12.45 36.53
N LEU A 47 -6.11 -11.79 37.32
CA LEU A 47 -4.67 -11.95 37.29
C LEU A 47 -4.21 -13.32 37.80
N ILE A 48 -4.98 -13.97 38.68
CA ILE A 48 -4.69 -15.33 39.15
C ILE A 48 -5.05 -16.36 38.07
N LEU A 49 -6.20 -16.22 37.41
CA LEU A 49 -6.64 -17.15 36.37
C LEU A 49 -5.94 -16.96 35.01
N MET A 50 -5.32 -15.79 34.77
CA MET A 50 -4.63 -15.47 33.52
C MET A 50 -3.11 -15.26 33.73
N PRO A 51 -2.35 -16.27 34.22
CA PRO A 51 -0.95 -16.14 34.64
C PRO A 51 -0.01 -15.65 33.53
N LYS A 52 -0.36 -15.90 32.27
CA LYS A 52 0.40 -15.44 31.09
C LYS A 52 0.44 -13.91 30.98
N PHE A 53 -0.55 -13.21 31.54
CA PHE A 53 -0.66 -11.75 31.49
C PHE A 53 -0.22 -11.07 32.80
N THR A 54 -0.01 -11.84 33.86
CA THR A 54 0.33 -11.30 35.18
C THR A 54 1.71 -10.65 35.20
N SER A 55 2.70 -11.24 34.49
CA SER A 55 4.05 -10.69 34.38
C SER A 55 4.09 -9.41 33.56
N THR A 56 3.37 -9.36 32.43
CA THR A 56 3.26 -8.17 31.58
C THR A 56 2.52 -7.04 32.28
N LEU A 57 1.42 -7.33 33.00
CA LEU A 57 0.70 -6.32 33.78
C LEU A 57 1.52 -5.83 34.99
N LYS A 58 2.27 -6.70 35.67
CA LYS A 58 3.23 -6.27 36.71
C LYS A 58 4.30 -5.34 36.14
N ALA A 59 4.86 -5.68 34.99
CA ALA A 59 5.87 -4.86 34.33
C ALA A 59 5.29 -3.51 33.86
N LEU A 60 4.03 -3.48 33.41
CA LEU A 60 3.32 -2.27 33.01
C LEU A 60 3.08 -1.33 34.21
N ILE A 61 2.58 -1.87 35.31
CA ILE A 61 2.33 -1.12 36.54
C ILE A 61 3.64 -0.60 37.14
N GLY A 62 4.69 -1.42 37.15
CA GLY A 62 6.01 -1.04 37.65
C GLY A 62 6.71 0.04 36.83
N ASN A 63 6.40 0.16 35.53
CA ASN A 63 7.00 1.15 34.62
C ASN A 63 6.10 2.38 34.37
N LYS A 64 5.07 2.59 35.18
CA LYS A 64 4.05 3.64 34.99
C LYS A 64 4.64 5.05 34.81
N GLU A 65 5.69 5.40 35.54
CA GLU A 65 6.32 6.73 35.49
C GLU A 65 7.01 6.99 34.14
N LYS A 66 7.84 6.03 33.67
CA LYS A 66 8.49 6.07 32.35
C LYS A 66 7.49 6.12 31.20
N LEU A 67 6.37 5.42 31.34
CA LEU A 67 5.30 5.42 30.34
C LEU A 67 4.58 6.77 30.30
N SER A 68 4.41 7.43 31.45
CA SER A 68 3.88 8.80 31.53
C SER A 68 4.85 9.85 30.97
N GLU A 69 6.15 9.61 31.10
CA GLU A 69 7.21 10.46 30.55
C GLU A 69 7.28 10.32 29.03
N MET A 70 7.16 9.09 28.52
CA MET A 70 7.04 8.78 27.08
C MET A 70 5.76 9.33 26.46
N ALA A 71 4.66 9.42 27.21
CA ALA A 71 3.44 10.06 26.75
C ALA A 71 3.53 11.60 26.71
N ARG A 72 4.51 12.19 27.42
CA ARG A 72 4.75 13.64 27.48
C ARG A 72 5.84 14.13 26.54
N THR A 73 6.50 13.25 25.78
CA THR A 73 7.46 13.70 24.76
C THR A 73 6.74 14.60 23.75
N THR A 74 7.25 15.82 23.60
CA THR A 74 6.77 16.78 22.62
C THR A 74 6.95 16.21 21.22
N MET A 75 5.83 15.86 20.59
CA MET A 75 5.81 15.38 19.22
C MET A 75 6.29 16.48 18.26
N ASN A 76 7.15 16.13 17.30
CA ASN A 76 7.46 17.03 16.19
C ASN A 76 6.19 17.22 15.32
N GLU A 77 6.13 18.31 14.55
CA GLU A 77 4.97 18.64 13.72
C GLU A 77 4.57 17.51 12.76
N HIS A 78 5.53 16.70 12.31
CA HIS A 78 5.29 15.59 11.39
C HIS A 78 4.56 14.40 12.06
N CYS A 79 4.81 14.15 13.35
CA CYS A 79 4.10 13.11 14.11
C CYS A 79 2.68 13.55 14.49
N SER A 80 2.44 14.85 14.69
CA SER A 80 1.12 15.38 15.08
C SER A 80 0.06 15.20 13.99
N THR A 81 0.44 15.26 12.71
CA THR A 81 -0.51 15.10 11.59
C THR A 81 -1.07 13.69 11.49
N VAL A 82 -0.24 12.67 11.77
CA VAL A 82 -0.64 11.25 11.76
C VAL A 82 -1.66 10.93 12.86
N ILE A 83 -1.48 11.49 14.07
CA ILE A 83 -2.39 11.23 15.21
C ILE A 83 -3.68 12.05 15.14
N LEU A 84 -3.64 13.26 14.58
CA LEU A 84 -4.81 14.15 14.53
C LEU A 84 -5.87 13.73 13.50
N ASN A 85 -5.69 12.62 12.78
CA ASN A 85 -6.58 12.17 11.69
C ASN A 85 -6.89 13.28 10.66
N LYS A 86 -6.05 14.32 10.64
CA LYS A 86 -6.11 15.35 9.62
C LYS A 86 -5.28 14.78 8.49
N LEU A 87 -5.98 14.28 7.47
CA LEU A 87 -5.37 14.05 6.17
C LEU A 87 -4.51 15.29 5.88
N PRO A 88 -3.19 15.15 5.64
CA PRO A 88 -2.40 16.27 5.18
C PRO A 88 -3.16 16.85 3.98
N ARG A 89 -3.30 18.18 3.95
CA ARG A 89 -3.94 18.85 2.81
C ARG A 89 -3.29 18.27 1.57
N LYS A 90 -4.08 17.60 0.72
CA LYS A 90 -3.60 17.14 -0.58
C LYS A 90 -2.94 18.35 -1.22
N LEU A 91 -1.63 18.29 -1.40
CA LEU A 91 -0.94 19.20 -2.29
C LEU A 91 -1.66 19.06 -3.64
N GLY A 92 -1.98 20.18 -4.26
CA GLY A 92 -2.55 20.15 -5.61
C GLY A 92 -1.66 19.27 -6.48
N ASP A 93 -2.27 18.39 -7.25
CA ASP A 93 -1.53 17.47 -8.11
C ASP A 93 -0.57 18.30 -8.97
N PRO A 94 0.76 18.15 -8.82
CA PRO A 94 1.72 18.92 -9.61
C PRO A 94 1.61 18.59 -11.11
N GLY A 95 0.80 17.60 -11.48
CA GLY A 95 0.69 17.08 -12.83
C GLY A 95 1.69 15.94 -12.99
N LYS A 96 2.58 16.03 -13.98
CA LYS A 96 3.60 15.00 -14.24
C LYS A 96 4.75 15.14 -13.26
N PHE A 97 4.96 14.14 -12.38
CA PHE A 97 6.16 14.06 -11.55
C PHE A 97 7.28 13.39 -12.35
N LEU A 98 8.30 14.15 -12.72
CA LEU A 98 9.44 13.67 -13.50
C LEU A 98 10.66 13.49 -12.59
N ILE A 99 11.27 12.31 -12.65
CA ILE A 99 12.50 11.97 -11.95
C ILE A 99 13.62 11.91 -12.98
N PRO A 100 14.68 12.73 -12.82
CA PRO A 100 15.85 12.60 -13.66
C PRO A 100 16.56 11.28 -13.40
N CYS A 101 16.83 10.56 -14.48
CA CYS A 101 17.46 9.26 -14.52
C CYS A 101 18.67 9.28 -15.46
N GLU A 102 19.68 8.48 -15.17
CA GLU A 102 20.80 8.26 -16.07
C GLU A 102 20.92 6.76 -16.34
N PHE A 103 21.01 6.38 -17.61
CA PHE A 103 21.37 5.02 -18.00
C PHE A 103 22.83 5.00 -18.50
N SER A 104 23.47 3.84 -18.45
CA SER A 104 24.84 3.69 -18.95
C SER A 104 24.90 4.01 -20.44
N GLY A 105 25.67 5.03 -20.81
CA GLY A 105 25.94 5.38 -22.21
C GLY A 105 24.88 6.27 -22.88
N MET A 106 23.93 6.80 -22.12
CA MET A 106 22.97 7.81 -22.61
C MET A 106 23.01 9.08 -21.76
N ASP A 107 22.58 10.19 -22.37
CA ASP A 107 22.32 11.43 -21.66
C ASP A 107 21.17 11.27 -20.65
N GLU A 108 21.07 12.21 -19.71
CA GLU A 108 20.03 12.24 -18.68
C GLU A 108 18.61 12.17 -19.28
N CYS A 109 17.83 11.20 -18.81
CA CYS A 109 16.42 10.99 -19.13
C CYS A 109 15.52 11.57 -18.04
N LEU A 110 14.29 11.95 -18.40
CA LEU A 110 13.25 12.28 -17.44
C LEU A 110 12.23 11.13 -17.41
N ALA A 111 12.22 10.37 -16.31
CA ALA A 111 11.26 9.29 -16.10
C ALA A 111 9.99 9.83 -15.44
N LEU A 112 8.82 9.45 -15.96
CA LEU A 112 7.55 9.73 -15.31
C LEU A 112 7.36 8.77 -14.12
N ALA A 113 7.18 9.31 -12.92
CA ALA A 113 6.77 8.53 -11.77
C ALA A 113 5.24 8.50 -11.70
N ASP A 114 4.67 7.36 -12.04
CA ASP A 114 3.25 7.10 -11.95
C ASP A 114 3.00 6.09 -10.83
N LEU A 115 2.32 6.51 -9.76
CA LEU A 115 2.01 5.65 -8.61
C LEU A 115 0.85 4.69 -8.91
N ASP A 116 0.05 4.97 -9.93
CA ASP A 116 -1.05 4.11 -10.37
C ASP A 116 -0.58 3.08 -11.42
N ALA A 117 0.64 3.23 -11.95
CA ALA A 117 1.26 2.25 -12.83
C ALA A 117 1.79 1.04 -12.04
N SER A 118 1.42 -0.16 -12.47
CA SER A 118 1.86 -1.43 -11.87
C SER A 118 3.16 -1.98 -12.46
N ILE A 119 3.67 -1.38 -13.53
CA ILE A 119 4.85 -1.83 -14.28
C ILE A 119 5.68 -0.64 -14.74
N ASN A 120 6.98 -0.84 -14.94
CA ASN A 120 7.85 0.16 -15.56
C ASN A 120 7.82 0.00 -17.09
N LEU A 121 7.54 1.08 -17.79
CA LEU A 121 7.60 1.14 -19.26
C LEU A 121 8.87 1.84 -19.71
N MET A 122 9.50 1.34 -20.76
CA MET A 122 10.61 2.01 -21.43
C MET A 122 10.28 2.14 -22.92
N PRO A 123 10.30 3.35 -23.50
CA PRO A 123 10.10 3.51 -24.93
C PRO A 123 11.17 2.74 -25.73
N LEU A 124 10.77 2.13 -26.85
CA LEU A 124 11.68 1.43 -27.75
C LEU A 124 12.88 2.31 -28.18
N SER A 125 12.65 3.59 -28.46
CA SER A 125 13.72 4.52 -28.85
C SER A 125 14.77 4.72 -27.76
N VAL A 126 14.38 4.67 -26.49
CA VAL A 126 15.32 4.71 -25.36
C VAL A 126 16.08 3.40 -25.29
N TRP A 127 15.38 2.27 -25.39
CA TRP A 127 16.01 0.95 -25.38
C TRP A 127 17.05 0.77 -26.49
N GLU A 128 16.74 1.18 -27.72
CA GLU A 128 17.65 1.13 -28.88
C GLU A 128 18.91 1.99 -28.64
N GLY A 129 18.79 3.09 -27.88
CA GLY A 129 19.91 3.95 -27.51
C GLY A 129 20.86 3.35 -26.48
N LEU A 130 20.41 2.37 -25.69
CA LEU A 130 21.21 1.75 -24.62
C LEU A 130 22.23 0.72 -25.13
N LEU A 131 22.15 0.31 -26.40
CA LEU A 131 23.02 -0.71 -27.00
C LEU A 131 23.06 -2.03 -26.17
N LEU A 132 21.96 -2.36 -25.49
CA LEU A 132 21.83 -3.50 -24.58
C LEU A 132 21.47 -4.81 -25.31
N PRO A 133 21.57 -5.98 -24.63
CA PRO A 133 21.25 -7.29 -25.20
C PRO A 133 19.81 -7.41 -25.71
N GLU A 134 19.47 -8.52 -26.36
CA GLU A 134 18.12 -8.77 -26.90
C GLU A 134 17.03 -8.80 -25.80
N LEU A 135 15.86 -8.22 -26.10
CA LEU A 135 14.70 -8.26 -25.21
C LEU A 135 14.19 -9.69 -25.07
N THR A 136 13.73 -10.05 -23.87
CA THR A 136 13.01 -11.32 -23.68
C THR A 136 11.60 -11.18 -24.29
N PRO A 137 11.21 -11.98 -25.29
CA PRO A 137 9.88 -11.88 -25.88
C PRO A 137 8.78 -12.10 -24.85
N THR A 138 7.66 -11.40 -24.99
CA THR A 138 6.51 -11.53 -24.10
C THR A 138 5.20 -11.61 -24.86
N CYS A 139 4.23 -12.35 -24.32
CA CYS A 139 2.87 -12.43 -24.85
C CYS A 139 1.93 -11.42 -24.15
N MET A 140 2.47 -10.51 -23.34
CA MET A 140 1.71 -9.50 -22.61
C MET A 140 1.00 -8.53 -23.58
N THR A 141 -0.07 -7.92 -23.10
CA THR A 141 -0.76 -6.82 -23.78
C THR A 141 -1.09 -5.78 -22.72
N LEU A 142 -0.84 -4.51 -23.03
CA LEU A 142 -1.04 -3.39 -22.12
C LEU A 142 -2.31 -2.64 -22.51
N GLU A 143 -3.15 -2.33 -21.53
CA GLU A 143 -4.24 -1.37 -21.68
C GLU A 143 -3.80 -0.08 -20.97
N LEU A 144 -3.67 1.00 -21.74
CA LEU A 144 -3.25 2.30 -21.24
C LEU A 144 -4.45 3.09 -20.69
N ALA A 145 -4.18 4.17 -19.95
CA ALA A 145 -5.23 4.99 -19.35
C ALA A 145 -6.18 5.65 -20.37
N ASP A 146 -5.75 5.76 -21.63
CA ASP A 146 -6.58 6.23 -22.75
C ASP A 146 -7.39 5.11 -23.42
N HIS A 147 -7.42 3.92 -22.81
CA HIS A 147 -8.02 2.68 -23.31
C HIS A 147 -7.38 2.15 -24.60
N SER A 148 -6.25 2.70 -25.02
CA SER A 148 -5.48 2.11 -26.12
C SER A 148 -4.81 0.82 -25.67
N VAL A 149 -4.68 -0.11 -26.61
CA VAL A 149 -4.08 -1.42 -26.39
C VAL A 149 -2.76 -1.48 -27.12
N SER A 150 -1.66 -1.72 -26.40
CA SER A 150 -0.33 -1.87 -26.98
C SER A 150 0.25 -3.27 -26.70
N LYS A 151 1.07 -3.74 -27.64
CA LYS A 151 1.82 -5.00 -27.49
C LYS A 151 3.30 -4.67 -27.30
N PRO A 152 3.86 -4.95 -26.13
CA PRO A 152 5.30 -4.84 -25.91
C PRO A 152 6.06 -5.75 -26.87
N ILE A 153 7.25 -5.32 -27.25
CA ILE A 153 8.23 -6.11 -28.00
C ILE A 153 8.84 -7.15 -27.06
N GLY A 154 9.10 -6.77 -25.81
CA GLY A 154 9.66 -7.68 -24.83
C GLY A 154 9.89 -7.06 -23.47
N ILE A 155 10.61 -7.80 -22.64
CA ILE A 155 10.99 -7.40 -21.28
C ILE A 155 12.51 -7.29 -21.22
N ALA A 156 12.99 -6.12 -20.83
CA ALA A 156 14.37 -5.88 -20.45
C ALA A 156 14.52 -6.16 -18.96
N LYS A 157 15.34 -7.14 -18.59
CA LYS A 157 15.54 -7.53 -17.20
C LYS A 157 16.79 -6.90 -16.61
N ASP A 158 16.72 -6.58 -15.31
CA ASP A 158 17.86 -6.11 -14.52
C ASP A 158 18.59 -4.90 -15.13
N VAL A 159 17.85 -3.98 -15.75
CA VAL A 159 18.42 -2.76 -16.33
C VAL A 159 18.84 -1.84 -15.19
N SER A 160 20.13 -1.53 -15.14
CA SER A 160 20.69 -0.60 -14.15
C SER A 160 20.53 0.83 -14.61
N PHE A 161 19.97 1.67 -13.75
CA PHE A 161 19.86 3.12 -13.94
C PHE A 161 20.18 3.85 -12.65
N LYS A 162 20.51 5.14 -12.78
CA LYS A 162 20.93 5.99 -11.68
C LYS A 162 19.94 7.12 -11.48
N VAL A 163 19.66 7.43 -10.22
CA VAL A 163 18.88 8.60 -9.79
C VAL A 163 19.68 9.34 -8.73
N GLY A 164 20.13 10.56 -9.05
CA GLY A 164 21.02 11.33 -8.19
C GLY A 164 22.37 10.63 -8.02
N VAL A 165 22.61 9.99 -6.86
CA VAL A 165 23.85 9.25 -6.57
C VAL A 165 23.63 7.73 -6.44
N PHE A 166 22.39 7.28 -6.52
CA PHE A 166 22.00 5.90 -6.27
C PHE A 166 21.80 5.14 -7.57
N HIS A 167 22.14 3.85 -7.56
CA HIS A 167 21.93 2.94 -8.69
C HIS A 167 20.85 1.92 -8.31
N PHE A 168 19.95 1.66 -9.24
CA PHE A 168 18.83 0.75 -9.07
C PHE A 168 18.77 -0.21 -10.26
N PRO A 169 18.61 -1.52 -10.02
CA PRO A 169 18.19 -2.45 -11.05
C PRO A 169 16.65 -2.44 -11.14
N ALA A 170 16.11 -2.49 -12.36
CA ALA A 170 14.69 -2.73 -12.58
C ALA A 170 14.43 -3.46 -13.90
N ASP A 171 13.29 -4.16 -13.94
CA ASP A 171 12.74 -4.71 -15.16
C ASP A 171 11.88 -3.66 -15.87
N PHE A 172 11.98 -3.58 -17.19
CA PHE A 172 11.19 -2.69 -18.04
C PHE A 172 10.48 -3.48 -19.13
N VAL A 173 9.23 -3.10 -19.38
CA VAL A 173 8.46 -3.55 -20.54
C VAL A 173 8.68 -2.53 -21.66
N VAL A 174 9.15 -3.01 -22.82
CA VAL A 174 9.50 -2.21 -24.00
C VAL A 174 8.51 -2.44 -25.13
#